data_AF-A0A0Q8ZYR4-F1
#
_entry.id   AF-A0A0Q8ZYR4-F1
#
_cell.length_a   1.000
_cell.length_b   1.000
_cell.length_c   1.000
_cell.angle_alpha   90.00
_cell.angle_beta   90.00
_cell.angle_gamma   90.00
#
_symmetry.space_group_name_H-M   'P 1'
#
loop_
_entity.id
_entity.type
_entity.pdbx_description
1 polymer ?
#
loop_
_entity_poly.entity_id
_entity_poly.type
_entity_poly.pdbx_seq_one_letter_code
_entity_poly.pdbx_strand_id
1 'polypeptide(L)'
;MNKLFKTAALILFVMNSHYFMAQQVTTDQKAQEIFLQKNEIETRKILAENYKKLDDKISELKNKQKEVEIQKKEVENNKKNLVKADKNLQITKEKINTLEMENQKIENKITTTSVSDEEIQKQRIKTKENELNIQKLKLMQITQQKELEKAMSIL
;
A
#
# COMPACT_ATOMS: atom_id res chain seq x y z
N MET A 1 61.28 -65.64 46.56
CA MET A 1 61.11 -65.06 45.20
C MET A 1 59.64 -64.93 44.75
N ASN A 2 58.76 -65.91 44.96
CA ASN A 2 57.37 -65.87 44.46
C ASN A 2 56.49 -64.70 44.96
N LYS A 3 56.70 -64.18 46.17
CA LYS A 3 55.91 -63.04 46.68
C LYS A 3 56.28 -61.72 46.00
N LEU A 4 57.58 -61.45 45.79
CA LEU A 4 58.06 -60.24 45.11
C LEU A 4 57.62 -60.19 43.64
N PHE A 5 57.67 -61.32 42.93
CA PHE A 5 57.17 -61.41 41.55
C PHE A 5 55.66 -61.16 41.46
N LYS A 6 54.87 -61.73 42.39
CA LYS A 6 53.41 -61.49 42.44
C LYS A 6 53.09 -60.02 42.74
N THR A 7 53.82 -59.39 43.66
CA THR A 7 53.65 -57.96 43.97
C THR A 7 54.04 -57.08 42.78
N ALA A 8 55.14 -57.38 42.09
CA ALA A 8 55.56 -56.63 40.90
C ALA A 8 54.55 -56.78 39.75
N ALA A 9 54.01 -57.98 39.52
CA ALA A 9 52.96 -58.22 38.53
C ALA A 9 51.66 -57.47 38.86
N LEU A 10 51.26 -57.43 40.14
CA LEU A 10 50.11 -56.65 40.61
C LEU A 10 50.31 -55.15 40.36
N ILE A 11 51.50 -54.62 40.67
CA ILE A 11 51.83 -53.20 40.43
C ILE A 11 51.78 -52.87 38.94
N LEU A 12 52.34 -53.73 38.08
CA LEU A 12 52.27 -53.54 36.63
C LEU A 12 50.83 -53.58 36.12
N PHE A 13 49.99 -54.47 36.63
CA PHE A 13 48.58 -54.56 36.23
C PHE A 13 47.82 -53.29 36.63
N VAL A 14 48.04 -52.81 37.86
CA VAL A 14 47.45 -51.56 38.35
C VAL A 14 47.93 -50.36 37.54
N MET A 15 49.22 -50.26 37.20
CA MET A 15 49.72 -49.15 36.37
C MET A 15 49.14 -49.17 34.95
N ASN A 16 48.99 -50.35 34.33
CA ASN A 16 48.35 -50.49 33.02
C ASN A 16 46.86 -50.11 33.05
N SER A 17 46.13 -50.45 34.12
CA SER A 17 44.73 -50.06 34.26
C SER A 17 44.59 -48.53 34.43
N HIS A 18 45.49 -47.89 35.17
CA HIS A 18 45.49 -46.43 35.30
C HIS A 18 45.83 -45.73 33.98
N TYR A 19 46.77 -46.27 33.19
CA TYR A 19 47.10 -45.74 31.87
C TYR A 19 45.90 -45.83 30.91
N PHE A 20 45.22 -46.98 30.86
CA PHE A 20 44.02 -47.16 30.05
C PHE A 20 42.88 -46.21 30.48
N MET A 21 42.63 -46.08 31.79
CA MET A 21 41.62 -45.16 32.30
C MET A 21 41.95 -43.70 32.00
N ALA A 22 43.22 -43.27 32.13
CA ALA A 22 43.65 -41.91 31.77
C ALA A 22 43.51 -41.65 30.25
N GLN A 23 43.82 -42.63 29.41
CA GLN A 23 43.65 -42.53 27.96
C GLN A 23 42.17 -42.48 27.56
N GLN A 24 41.30 -43.23 28.24
CA GLN A 24 39.86 -43.19 28.04
C GLN A 24 39.28 -41.82 28.46
N VAL A 25 39.61 -41.33 29.66
CA VAL A 25 39.16 -40.01 30.14
C VAL A 25 39.58 -38.88 29.20
N THR A 26 40.83 -38.89 28.70
CA THR A 26 41.29 -37.86 27.76
C THR A 26 40.63 -37.94 26.40
N THR A 27 40.28 -39.15 25.94
CA THR A 27 39.55 -39.34 24.68
C THR A 27 38.10 -38.88 24.81
N ASP A 28 37.43 -39.21 25.92
CA ASP A 28 36.05 -38.80 26.20
C ASP A 28 35.93 -37.28 26.37
N GLN A 29 36.90 -36.64 27.04
CA GLN A 29 36.98 -35.18 27.15
C GLN A 29 37.12 -34.51 25.77
N LYS A 30 38.02 -35.02 24.92
CA LYS A 30 38.17 -34.50 23.54
C LYS A 30 36.90 -34.70 22.71
N ALA A 31 36.22 -35.84 22.85
CA ALA A 31 34.96 -36.08 22.16
C ALA A 31 33.87 -35.10 22.62
N GLN A 32 33.80 -34.80 23.91
CA GLN A 32 32.89 -33.81 24.49
C GLN A 32 33.20 -32.39 24.01
N GLU A 33 34.47 -31.98 23.97
CA GLU A 33 34.89 -30.68 23.44
C GLU A 33 34.53 -30.52 21.96
N ILE A 34 34.78 -31.53 21.12
CA ILE A 34 34.40 -31.52 19.71
C ILE A 34 32.88 -31.42 19.55
N PHE A 35 32.11 -32.12 20.40
CA PHE A 35 30.65 -32.04 20.38
C PHE A 35 30.16 -30.63 20.74
N LEU A 36 30.71 -30.02 21.79
CA LEU A 36 30.37 -28.65 22.19
C LEU A 36 30.72 -27.65 21.08
N GLN A 37 31.92 -27.74 20.49
CA GLN A 37 32.33 -26.88 19.37
C GLN A 37 31.41 -27.02 18.16
N LYS A 38 31.01 -28.24 17.80
CA LYS A 38 30.05 -28.48 16.71
C LYS A 38 28.71 -27.82 16.99
N ASN A 39 28.20 -27.98 18.21
CA ASN A 39 26.93 -27.40 18.61
C ASN A 39 26.98 -25.86 18.64
N GLU A 40 28.09 -25.27 19.08
CA GLU A 40 28.31 -23.82 19.01
C GLU A 40 28.34 -23.30 17.57
N ILE A 41 29.03 -24.00 16.66
CA ILE A 41 29.08 -23.64 15.24
C ILE A 41 27.68 -23.73 14.62
N GLU A 42 26.93 -24.79 14.92
CA GLU A 42 25.56 -24.97 14.45
C GLU A 42 24.63 -23.88 14.97
N THR A 43 24.72 -23.56 16.26
CA THR A 43 23.98 -22.46 16.89
C THR A 43 24.30 -21.12 16.22
N ARG A 44 25.58 -20.83 15.96
CA ARG A 44 26.00 -19.61 15.25
C ARG A 44 25.47 -19.55 13.82
N LYS A 45 25.47 -20.68 13.10
CA LYS A 45 24.90 -20.76 11.75
C LYS A 45 23.40 -20.49 11.75
N ILE A 46 22.65 -21.14 12.63
CA ILE A 46 21.21 -20.93 12.79
C ILE A 46 20.93 -19.46 13.13
N LEU A 47 21.69 -18.88 14.05
CA LEU A 47 21.55 -17.47 14.43
C LEU A 47 21.81 -16.53 13.24
N ALA A 48 22.89 -16.76 12.48
CA ALA A 48 23.20 -15.97 11.29
C ALA A 48 22.12 -16.09 10.21
N GLU A 49 21.60 -17.29 9.97
CA GLU A 49 20.49 -17.51 9.05
C GLU A 49 19.21 -16.81 9.51
N ASN A 50 18.91 -16.83 10.80
CA ASN A 50 17.76 -16.14 11.38
C ASN A 50 17.88 -14.62 11.24
N TYR A 51 19.06 -14.05 11.51
CA TYR A 51 19.31 -12.62 11.28
C TYR A 51 19.13 -12.26 9.81
N LYS A 52 19.69 -13.06 8.88
CA LYS A 52 19.50 -12.83 7.46
C LYS A 52 18.02 -12.86 7.05
N LYS A 53 17.26 -13.88 7.50
CA LYS A 53 15.82 -13.96 7.24
C LYS A 53 15.05 -12.77 7.82
N LEU A 54 15.46 -12.28 8.98
CA LEU A 54 14.87 -11.11 9.61
C LEU A 54 15.14 -9.84 8.79
N ASP A 55 16.38 -9.63 8.36
CA ASP A 55 16.78 -8.51 7.51
C ASP A 55 16.06 -8.52 6.16
N ASP A 56 15.97 -9.69 5.52
CA ASP A 56 15.23 -9.89 4.27
C ASP A 56 13.75 -9.50 4.46
N LYS A 57 13.14 -9.93 5.57
CA LYS A 57 11.74 -9.59 5.90
C LYS A 57 11.56 -8.12 6.22
N ILE A 58 12.50 -7.48 6.90
CA ILE A 58 12.49 -6.02 7.14
C ILE A 58 12.57 -5.28 5.81
N SER A 59 13.42 -5.72 4.88
CA SER A 59 13.55 -5.13 3.55
C SER A 59 12.26 -5.26 2.75
N GLU A 60 11.65 -6.45 2.74
CA GLU A 60 10.36 -6.71 2.10
C GLU A 60 9.25 -5.81 2.68
N LEU A 61 9.15 -5.72 4.00
CA LEU A 61 8.16 -4.87 4.68
C LEU A 61 8.36 -3.38 4.35
N LYS A 62 9.61 -2.90 4.30
CA LYS A 62 9.90 -1.51 3.88
C LYS A 62 9.47 -1.24 2.44
N ASN A 63 9.67 -2.19 1.54
CA ASN A 63 9.25 -2.04 0.14
C ASN A 63 7.71 -2.01 0.03
N LYS A 64 7.01 -2.92 0.71
CA LYS A 64 5.54 -2.90 0.77
C LYS A 64 5.01 -1.60 1.38
N GLN A 65 5.65 -1.09 2.43
CA GLN A 65 5.26 0.19 3.03
C GLN A 65 5.39 1.36 2.05
N LYS A 66 6.47 1.42 1.27
CA LYS A 66 6.65 2.43 0.22
C LYS A 66 5.61 2.31 -0.88
N GLU A 67 5.30 1.09 -1.32
CA GLU A 67 4.29 0.84 -2.35
C GLU A 67 2.90 1.32 -1.89
N VAL A 68 2.51 0.98 -0.66
CA VAL A 68 1.26 1.46 -0.05
C VAL A 68 1.24 2.98 0.05
N GLU A 69 2.37 3.62 0.38
CA GLU A 69 2.45 5.09 0.43
C GLU A 69 2.26 5.72 -0.97
N ILE A 70 2.82 5.12 -2.01
CA ILE A 70 2.63 5.55 -3.41
C ILE A 70 1.16 5.42 -3.81
N GLN A 71 0.55 4.25 -3.58
CA GLN A 71 -0.87 4.00 -3.86
C GLN A 71 -1.77 5.00 -3.11
N LYS A 72 -1.46 5.27 -1.84
CA LYS A 72 -2.21 6.27 -1.05
C LYS A 72 -2.14 7.67 -1.67
N LYS A 73 -0.97 8.10 -2.13
CA LYS A 73 -0.79 9.40 -2.79
C LYS A 73 -1.56 9.47 -4.11
N GLU A 74 -1.57 8.38 -4.88
CA GLU A 74 -2.32 8.28 -6.12
C GLU A 74 -3.83 8.40 -5.89
N VAL A 75 -4.37 7.64 -4.93
CA VAL A 75 -5.79 7.71 -4.54
C VAL A 75 -6.16 9.12 -4.05
N GLU A 76 -5.29 9.77 -3.27
CA GLU A 76 -5.55 11.13 -2.81
C GLU A 76 -5.58 12.16 -3.96
N ASN A 77 -4.67 12.02 -4.94
CA ASN A 77 -4.68 12.85 -6.13
C ASN A 77 -5.93 12.61 -7.00
N ASN A 78 -6.31 11.34 -7.19
CA ASN A 78 -7.53 10.98 -7.92
C ASN A 78 -8.77 11.56 -7.24
N LYS A 79 -8.84 11.51 -5.90
CA LYS A 79 -9.91 12.15 -5.12
C LYS A 79 -9.95 13.66 -5.31
N LYS A 80 -8.80 14.35 -5.30
CA LYS A 80 -8.75 15.80 -5.56
C LYS A 80 -9.25 16.16 -6.96
N ASN A 81 -8.89 15.36 -7.96
CA ASN A 81 -9.36 15.54 -9.33
C ASN A 81 -10.87 15.31 -9.44
N LEU A 82 -11.39 14.27 -8.76
CA LEU A 82 -12.81 13.97 -8.70
C LEU A 82 -13.62 15.13 -8.11
N VAL A 83 -13.17 15.69 -6.98
CA VAL A 83 -13.82 16.85 -6.34
C VAL A 83 -13.84 18.07 -7.28
N LYS A 84 -12.76 18.32 -8.02
CA LYS A 84 -12.72 19.41 -9.00
C LYS A 84 -13.70 19.17 -10.15
N ALA A 85 -13.76 17.96 -10.68
CA ALA A 85 -14.67 17.59 -11.75
C ALA A 85 -16.14 17.73 -11.33
N ASP A 86 -16.48 17.26 -10.13
CA ASP A 86 -17.82 17.40 -9.55
C ASP A 86 -18.22 18.88 -9.37
N LYS A 87 -17.30 19.70 -8.84
CA LYS A 87 -17.53 21.16 -8.71
C LYS A 87 -17.76 21.84 -10.06
N ASN A 88 -17.00 21.48 -11.09
CA ASN A 88 -17.18 22.03 -12.44
C ASN A 88 -18.54 21.62 -13.03
N LEU A 89 -18.96 20.37 -12.78
CA LEU A 89 -20.28 19.89 -13.17
C LEU A 89 -21.39 20.68 -12.45
N GLN A 90 -21.24 20.92 -11.15
CA GLN A 90 -22.18 21.73 -10.38
C GLN A 90 -22.30 23.17 -10.93
N ILE A 91 -21.18 23.84 -11.21
CA ILE A 91 -21.17 25.19 -11.81
C ILE A 91 -21.91 25.20 -13.15
N THR A 92 -21.73 24.16 -13.96
CA THR A 92 -22.42 24.04 -15.26
C THR A 92 -23.93 23.90 -15.07
N LYS A 93 -24.38 23.06 -14.12
CA LYS A 93 -25.79 22.91 -13.76
C LYS A 93 -26.40 24.22 -13.25
N GLU A 94 -25.69 24.95 -12.40
CA GLU A 94 -26.15 26.24 -11.87
C GLU A 94 -26.32 27.30 -12.97
N LYS A 95 -25.40 27.34 -13.95
CA LYS A 95 -25.52 28.23 -15.12
C LYS A 95 -26.74 27.87 -15.98
N ILE A 96 -26.99 26.59 -16.21
CA ILE A 96 -28.19 26.12 -16.94
C ILE A 96 -29.45 26.59 -16.21
N ASN A 97 -29.56 26.32 -14.91
CA ASN A 97 -30.72 26.73 -14.11
C ASN A 97 -30.93 28.25 -14.14
N THR A 98 -29.84 29.04 -14.07
CA THR A 98 -29.93 30.50 -14.09
C THR A 98 -30.51 31.01 -15.42
N LEU A 99 -30.04 30.49 -16.55
CA LEU A 99 -30.54 30.85 -17.88
C LEU A 99 -31.99 30.39 -18.08
N GLU A 100 -32.35 29.20 -17.58
CA GLU A 100 -33.73 28.69 -17.64
C GLU A 100 -34.70 29.56 -16.84
N MET A 101 -34.31 30.00 -15.63
CA MET A 101 -35.10 30.96 -14.85
C MET A 101 -35.20 32.33 -15.52
N GLU A 102 -34.13 32.81 -16.17
CA GLU A 102 -34.18 34.08 -16.91
C GLU A 102 -35.16 34.00 -18.08
N ASN A 103 -35.15 32.90 -18.83
CA ASN A 103 -36.11 32.66 -19.91
C ASN A 103 -37.55 32.61 -19.39
N GLN A 104 -37.82 31.92 -18.27
CA GLN A 104 -39.14 31.93 -17.64
C GLN A 104 -39.59 33.35 -17.24
N LYS A 105 -38.68 34.17 -16.69
CA LYS A 105 -38.99 35.57 -16.34
C LYS A 105 -39.31 36.41 -17.57
N ILE A 106 -38.59 36.19 -18.67
CA ILE A 106 -38.86 36.87 -19.95
C ILE A 106 -40.23 36.46 -20.49
N GLU A 107 -40.53 35.16 -20.52
CA GLU A 107 -41.81 34.65 -21.02
C GLU A 107 -42.99 35.19 -20.21
N ASN A 108 -42.85 35.25 -18.88
CA ASN A 108 -43.86 35.85 -18.01
C ASN A 108 -44.06 37.34 -18.34
N LYS A 109 -42.99 38.11 -18.55
CA LYS A 109 -43.09 39.53 -18.92
C LYS A 109 -43.82 39.75 -20.24
N ILE A 110 -43.51 38.93 -21.25
CA ILE A 110 -44.18 38.98 -22.57
C ILE A 110 -45.67 38.67 -22.41
N THR A 111 -46.02 37.72 -21.55
CA THR A 111 -47.41 37.25 -21.41
C THR A 111 -48.27 38.18 -20.54
N THR A 112 -47.71 38.77 -19.48
CA THR A 112 -48.50 39.50 -18.47
C THR A 112 -48.47 41.02 -18.62
N THR A 113 -47.53 41.56 -19.39
CA THR A 113 -47.31 43.01 -19.48
C THR A 113 -47.65 43.49 -20.88
N SER A 114 -48.35 44.63 -20.99
CA SER A 114 -48.50 45.33 -22.27
C SER A 114 -47.15 45.94 -22.67
N VAL A 115 -46.35 45.15 -23.39
CA VAL A 115 -45.11 45.58 -24.05
C VAL A 115 -45.36 45.75 -25.55
N SER A 116 -44.61 46.66 -26.19
CA SER A 116 -44.70 46.85 -27.64
C SER A 116 -44.20 45.61 -28.40
N ASP A 117 -44.72 45.39 -29.60
CA ASP A 117 -44.35 44.25 -30.43
C ASP A 117 -42.84 44.17 -30.71
N GLU A 118 -42.19 45.32 -30.82
CA GLU A 118 -40.74 45.43 -31.05
C GLU A 118 -39.94 44.94 -29.82
N GLU A 119 -40.38 45.30 -28.60
CA GLU A 119 -39.78 44.84 -27.35
C GLU A 119 -40.00 43.33 -27.15
N ILE A 120 -41.18 42.82 -27.54
CA ILE A 120 -41.49 41.38 -27.52
C ILE A 120 -40.55 40.61 -28.46
N GLN A 121 -40.34 41.09 -29.68
CA GLN A 121 -39.42 40.44 -30.62
C GLN A 121 -37.98 40.40 -30.08
N LYS A 122 -37.50 41.50 -29.52
CA LYS A 122 -36.16 41.57 -28.91
C LYS A 122 -36.00 40.58 -27.75
N GLN A 123 -37.01 40.47 -26.90
CA GLN A 123 -37.03 39.51 -25.79
C GLN A 123 -37.09 38.05 -26.27
N ARG A 124 -37.83 37.77 -27.36
CA ARG A 124 -37.85 36.44 -27.99
C ARG A 124 -36.50 36.06 -28.61
N ILE A 125 -35.79 37.00 -29.24
CA ILE A 125 -34.43 36.75 -29.75
C ILE A 125 -33.49 36.39 -28.60
N LYS A 126 -33.51 37.18 -27.51
CA LYS A 126 -32.71 36.91 -26.31
C LYS A 126 -33.03 35.52 -25.72
N THR A 127 -34.30 35.14 -25.68
CA THR A 127 -34.74 33.81 -25.20
C THR A 127 -34.13 32.70 -26.05
N LYS A 128 -34.15 32.83 -27.38
CA LYS A 128 -33.54 31.85 -28.30
C LYS A 128 -32.02 31.79 -28.18
N GLU A 129 -31.35 32.91 -27.98
CA GLU A 129 -29.90 32.95 -27.71
C GLU A 129 -29.56 32.21 -26.40
N ASN A 130 -30.35 32.45 -25.35
CA ASN A 130 -30.23 31.73 -24.09
C ASN A 130 -30.50 30.23 -24.24
N GLU A 131 -31.51 29.82 -25.01
CA GLU A 131 -31.80 28.40 -25.32
C GLU A 131 -30.63 27.71 -26.03
N LEU A 132 -30.01 28.38 -27.02
CA LEU A 132 -28.83 27.87 -27.69
C LEU A 132 -27.67 27.68 -26.71
N ASN A 133 -27.45 28.65 -25.82
CA ASN A 133 -26.43 28.55 -24.78
C ASN A 133 -26.73 27.41 -23.79
N ILE A 134 -28.00 27.25 -23.37
CA ILE A 134 -28.44 26.13 -22.52
C ILE A 134 -28.13 24.79 -23.19
N GLN A 135 -28.42 24.63 -24.50
CA GLN A 135 -28.12 23.38 -25.21
C GLN A 135 -26.62 23.09 -25.24
N LYS A 136 -25.77 24.10 -25.49
CA LYS A 136 -24.30 23.95 -25.43
C LYS A 136 -23.84 23.54 -24.03
N LEU A 137 -24.39 24.15 -22.98
CA LEU A 137 -24.06 23.80 -21.60
C LEU A 137 -24.57 22.40 -21.21
N LYS A 138 -25.73 21.97 -21.69
CA LYS A 138 -26.26 20.61 -21.47
C LYS A 138 -25.37 19.56 -22.14
N LEU A 139 -24.87 19.83 -23.35
CA LEU A 139 -23.88 18.94 -23.99
C LEU A 139 -22.60 18.85 -23.16
N MET A 140 -22.09 20.00 -22.67
CA MET A 140 -20.93 20.03 -21.79
C MET A 140 -21.18 19.27 -20.47
N GLN A 141 -22.36 19.42 -19.87
CA GLN A 141 -22.78 18.70 -18.67
C GLN A 141 -22.75 17.19 -18.88
N ILE A 142 -23.27 16.69 -20.00
CA ILE A 142 -23.28 15.26 -20.34
C ILE A 142 -21.84 14.75 -20.47
N THR A 143 -20.97 15.50 -21.14
CA THR A 143 -19.54 15.13 -21.27
C THR A 143 -18.86 15.06 -19.90
N GLN A 144 -19.06 16.09 -19.06
CA GLN A 144 -18.52 16.14 -17.69
C GLN A 144 -19.04 14.98 -16.83
N GLN A 145 -20.32 14.62 -16.94
CA GLN A 145 -20.90 13.48 -16.23
C GLN A 145 -20.25 12.16 -16.65
N LYS A 146 -20.09 11.92 -17.97
CA LYS A 146 -19.43 10.71 -18.47
C LYS A 146 -17.97 10.62 -18.03
N GLU A 147 -17.26 11.74 -18.04
CA GLU A 147 -15.87 11.79 -17.57
C GLU A 147 -15.78 11.52 -16.06
N LEU A 148 -16.70 12.09 -15.27
CA LEU A 148 -16.78 11.86 -13.83
C LEU A 148 -17.10 10.39 -13.52
N GLU A 149 -18.08 9.79 -14.21
CA GLU A 149 -18.42 8.37 -14.06
C GLU A 149 -17.25 7.45 -14.39
N LYS A 150 -16.52 7.73 -15.48
CA LYS A 150 -15.29 6.99 -15.81
C LYS A 150 -14.23 7.15 -14.72
N ALA A 151 -14.02 8.37 -14.22
CA ALA A 151 -13.05 8.64 -13.15
C ALA A 151 -13.43 7.92 -11.84
N MET A 152 -14.71 7.84 -11.50
CA MET A 152 -15.20 7.10 -10.33
C MET A 152 -15.03 5.59 -10.49
N SER A 153 -15.15 5.05 -11.70
CA SER A 153 -14.99 3.61 -11.95
C SER A 153 -13.55 3.11 -11.88
N ILE A 154 -12.57 4.00 -11.96
CA ILE A 154 -11.13 3.66 -11.92
C ILE A 154 -10.57 3.77 -10.48
N LEU A 155 -11.32 4.42 -9.59
CA LEU A 155 -10.95 4.73 -8.20
C LEU A 155 -11.33 3.57 -7.27
#